data_AF-A0A9D9BQK6-F1
#
_entry.id   AF-A0A9D9BQK6-F1
#
_cell.length_a   1.000
_cell.length_b   1.000
_cell.length_c   1.000
_cell.angle_alpha   90.00
_cell.angle_beta   90.00
_cell.angle_gamma   90.00
#
_symmetry.space_group_name_H-M   'P 1'
#
loop_
_entity.id
_entity.type
_entity.pdbx_description
1 polymer ?
#
loop_
_entity_poly.entity_id
_entity_poly.type
_entity_poly.pdbx_seq_one_letter_code
_entity_poly.pdbx_strand_id
1 'polypeptide(L)'
;MKTFYLSLICCFTLVSSTYSQAREEKAKKKYEAEMDRKQDEYISDFLATIEVDDFQKEIITQSMKSYFEEFKNINMLQVRDVQRQELIQNLDNTHFVDLKAMVSEDTMSKIMDALKGKWKKETNREKKKRLKKEKKKNKN
;
A
#
# COMPACT_ATOMS: atom_id res chain seq x y z
N MET A 1 49.54 -35.75 14.07
CA MET A 1 49.24 -34.44 13.46
C MET A 1 48.15 -34.56 12.38
N LYS A 2 46.90 -34.86 12.75
CA LYS A 2 45.78 -34.99 11.78
C LYS A 2 44.47 -34.29 12.20
N THR A 3 44.40 -33.73 13.41
CA THR A 3 43.20 -33.09 13.96
C THR A 3 43.14 -31.57 13.72
N PHE A 4 44.26 -30.93 13.33
CA PHE A 4 44.32 -29.48 13.13
C PHE A 4 43.65 -29.00 11.82
N TYR A 5 43.54 -29.86 10.80
CA TYR A 5 42.97 -29.47 9.51
C TYR A 5 41.43 -29.49 9.47
N LEU A 6 40.77 -30.16 10.42
CA LEU A 6 39.31 -30.26 10.46
C LEU A 6 38.65 -28.99 11.02
N SER A 7 39.33 -28.26 11.91
CA SER A 7 38.81 -27.01 12.51
C SER A 7 38.78 -25.83 11.53
N LEU A 8 39.67 -25.81 10.52
CA LEU A 8 39.84 -24.68 9.61
C LEU A 8 38.80 -24.67 8.47
N ILE A 9 38.21 -25.83 8.17
CA ILE A 9 37.20 -26.01 7.11
C ILE A 9 35.80 -25.58 7.60
N CYS A 10 35.49 -25.74 8.89
CA CYS A 10 34.18 -25.31 9.45
C CYS A 10 34.00 -23.79 9.50
N CYS A 11 35.07 -23.00 9.56
CA CYS A 11 34.96 -21.53 9.60
C CYS A 11 34.56 -20.94 8.23
N PHE A 12 34.92 -21.58 7.11
CA PHE A 12 34.62 -21.05 5.77
C PHE A 12 33.14 -21.16 5.39
N THR A 13 32.44 -22.21 5.85
CA THR A 13 31.02 -22.42 5.53
C THR A 13 30.09 -21.51 6.34
N LEU A 14 30.46 -21.13 7.56
CA LEU A 14 29.70 -20.21 8.42
C LEU A 14 29.79 -18.75 7.94
N VAL A 15 30.91 -18.35 7.34
CA VAL A 15 31.05 -16.98 6.82
C VAL A 15 30.18 -16.80 5.57
N SER A 16 30.09 -17.79 4.67
CA SER A 16 29.23 -17.71 3.48
C SER A 16 27.73 -17.60 3.78
N SER A 17 27.23 -18.24 4.85
CA SER A 17 25.80 -18.17 5.20
C SER A 17 25.40 -16.77 5.70
N THR A 18 26.28 -16.09 6.45
CA THR A 18 26.01 -14.71 6.93
C THR A 18 25.93 -13.68 5.80
N TYR A 19 26.79 -13.78 4.77
CA TYR A 19 26.73 -12.89 3.60
C TYR A 19 25.45 -13.13 2.77
N SER A 20 25.00 -14.39 2.66
CA SER A 20 23.76 -14.72 1.96
C SER A 20 22.53 -14.15 2.69
N GLN A 21 22.47 -14.33 4.01
CA GLN A 21 21.40 -13.80 4.85
C GLN A 21 21.35 -12.25 4.83
N ALA A 22 22.51 -11.58 4.90
CA ALA A 22 22.58 -10.12 4.82
C ALA A 22 22.12 -9.57 3.47
N ARG A 23 22.39 -10.27 2.36
CA ARG A 23 21.92 -9.89 1.02
C ARG A 23 20.40 -10.05 0.89
N GLU A 24 19.85 -11.14 1.41
CA GLU A 24 18.42 -11.41 1.42
C GLU A 24 17.65 -10.41 2.28
N GLU A 25 18.14 -10.10 3.48
CA GLU A 25 17.54 -9.09 4.36
C GLU A 25 17.55 -7.69 3.70
N LYS A 26 18.66 -7.32 3.05
CA LYS A 26 18.75 -6.06 2.31
C LYS A 26 17.80 -6.01 1.11
N ALA A 27 17.60 -7.13 0.42
CA ALA A 27 16.64 -7.21 -0.67
C ALA A 27 15.19 -7.08 -0.15
N LYS A 28 14.85 -7.75 0.96
CA LYS A 28 13.55 -7.65 1.61
C LYS A 28 13.25 -6.22 2.05
N LYS A 29 14.19 -5.56 2.75
CA LYS A 29 14.06 -4.15 3.18
C LYS A 29 13.85 -3.19 2.00
N LYS A 30 14.58 -3.40 0.90
CA LYS A 30 14.39 -2.60 -0.32
C LYS A 30 13.01 -2.80 -0.93
N TYR A 31 12.55 -4.05 -0.99
CA TYR A 31 11.24 -4.38 -1.51
C TYR A 31 10.13 -3.77 -0.64
N GLU A 32 10.21 -3.89 0.68
CA GLU A 32 9.27 -3.27 1.61
C GLU A 32 9.21 -1.75 1.42
N ALA A 33 10.35 -1.07 1.39
CA ALA A 33 10.41 0.37 1.16
C ALA A 33 9.85 0.78 -0.22
N GLU A 34 10.04 -0.04 -1.26
CA GLU A 34 9.46 0.23 -2.58
C GLU A 34 7.94 0.07 -2.57
N MET A 35 7.42 -0.93 -1.86
CA MET A 35 5.97 -1.13 -1.71
C MET A 35 5.33 0.00 -0.92
N ASP A 36 5.95 0.44 0.16
CA ASP A 36 5.48 1.58 0.96
C ASP A 36 5.46 2.86 0.11
N ARG A 37 6.51 3.09 -0.68
CA ARG A 37 6.56 4.24 -1.59
C ARG A 37 5.45 4.19 -2.64
N LYS A 38 5.19 3.02 -3.23
CA LYS A 38 4.11 2.82 -4.21
C LYS A 38 2.74 3.03 -3.58
N GLN A 39 2.54 2.60 -2.34
CA GLN A 39 1.31 2.84 -1.59
C GLN A 39 1.12 4.34 -1.33
N ASP A 40 2.16 5.05 -0.93
CA ASP A 40 2.12 6.50 -0.70
C ASP A 40 1.84 7.28 -1.99
N GLU A 41 2.51 6.92 -3.08
CA GLU A 41 2.26 7.48 -4.41
C GLU A 41 0.80 7.25 -4.84
N TYR A 42 0.27 6.03 -4.63
CA TYR A 42 -1.12 5.69 -4.96
C TYR A 42 -2.12 6.53 -4.18
N ILE A 43 -1.96 6.62 -2.85
CA ILE A 43 -2.84 7.42 -1.98
C ILE A 43 -2.77 8.89 -2.38
N SER A 44 -1.56 9.43 -2.60
CA SER A 44 -1.38 10.82 -3.00
C SER A 44 -2.06 11.13 -4.35
N ASP A 45 -1.85 10.28 -5.35
CA ASP A 45 -2.48 10.44 -6.66
C ASP A 45 -4.02 10.34 -6.56
N PHE A 46 -4.55 9.45 -5.72
CA PHE A 46 -5.99 9.32 -5.48
C PHE A 46 -6.56 10.57 -4.80
N LEU A 47 -5.92 11.06 -3.73
CA LEU A 47 -6.36 12.25 -3.00
C LEU A 47 -6.37 13.51 -3.88
N ALA A 48 -5.49 13.59 -4.87
CA ALA A 48 -5.50 14.67 -5.86
C ALA A 48 -6.74 14.64 -6.80
N THR A 49 -7.55 13.57 -6.78
CA THR A 49 -8.76 13.42 -7.60
C THR A 49 -10.06 13.70 -6.85
N ILE A 50 -10.01 13.86 -5.52
CA ILE A 50 -11.18 14.14 -4.69
C ILE A 50 -11.11 15.56 -4.13
N GLU A 51 -12.28 16.20 -3.98
CA GLU A 51 -12.41 17.55 -3.43
C GLU A 51 -12.70 17.45 -1.93
N VAL A 52 -11.65 17.49 -1.13
CA VAL A 52 -11.68 17.49 0.34
C VAL A 52 -10.64 18.48 0.85
N ASP A 53 -10.83 18.97 2.07
CA ASP A 53 -9.87 19.88 2.71
C ASP A 53 -8.58 19.14 3.15
N ASP A 54 -7.56 19.90 3.54
CA ASP A 54 -6.26 19.32 3.88
C ASP A 54 -6.28 18.52 5.19
N PHE A 55 -7.16 18.85 6.13
CA PHE A 55 -7.35 18.06 7.35
C PHE A 55 -7.99 16.71 7.01
N GLN A 56 -9.06 16.72 6.20
CA GLN A 56 -9.69 15.51 5.69
C GLN A 56 -8.70 14.64 4.90
N LYS A 57 -7.83 15.23 4.06
CA LYS A 57 -6.79 14.48 3.33
C LYS A 57 -5.84 13.75 4.27
N GLU A 58 -5.42 14.39 5.36
CA GLU A 58 -4.53 13.77 6.34
C GLU A 58 -5.21 12.57 7.02
N ILE A 59 -6.47 12.74 7.46
CA ILE A 59 -7.24 11.65 8.07
C ILE A 59 -7.45 10.51 7.06
N ILE A 60 -7.86 10.80 5.82
CA ILE A 60 -8.04 9.77 4.77
C ILE A 60 -6.72 9.04 4.52
N THR A 61 -5.60 9.76 4.47
CA THR A 61 -4.26 9.17 4.28
C THR A 61 -3.96 8.16 5.39
N GLN A 62 -4.12 8.57 6.65
CA GLN A 62 -3.87 7.70 7.79
C GLN A 62 -4.80 6.48 7.80
N SER A 63 -6.09 6.67 7.55
CA SER A 63 -7.07 5.59 7.49
C SER A 63 -6.76 4.59 6.37
N MET A 64 -6.42 5.07 5.16
CA MET A 64 -6.06 4.19 4.03
C MET A 64 -4.77 3.43 4.29
N LYS A 65 -3.73 4.07 4.86
CA LYS A 65 -2.48 3.40 5.22
C LYS A 65 -2.71 2.28 6.22
N SER A 66 -3.44 2.57 7.29
CA SER A 66 -3.80 1.57 8.30
C SER A 66 -4.66 0.44 7.72
N TYR A 67 -5.58 0.74 6.80
CA TYR A 67 -6.37 -0.29 6.12
C TYR A 67 -5.48 -1.22 5.29
N PHE A 68 -4.54 -0.68 4.51
CA PHE A 68 -3.65 -1.51 3.69
C PHE A 68 -2.76 -2.41 4.53
N GLU A 69 -2.30 -1.94 5.69
CA GLU A 69 -1.55 -2.74 6.65
C GLU A 69 -2.40 -3.91 7.18
N GLU A 70 -3.62 -3.63 7.66
CA GLU A 70 -4.52 -4.69 8.16
C GLU A 70 -4.95 -5.66 7.05
N PHE A 71 -5.23 -5.14 5.85
CA PHE A 71 -5.55 -5.96 4.68
C PHE A 71 -4.38 -6.88 4.33
N LYS A 72 -3.15 -6.38 4.36
CA LYS A 72 -1.93 -7.19 4.17
C LYS A 72 -1.81 -8.26 5.25
N ASN A 73 -2.03 -7.91 6.52
CA ASN A 73 -1.98 -8.85 7.63
C ASN A 73 -3.00 -9.98 7.47
N ILE A 74 -4.25 -9.65 7.12
CA ILE A 74 -5.29 -10.64 6.83
C ILE A 74 -4.88 -11.56 5.68
N ASN A 75 -4.26 -11.03 4.63
CA ASN A 75 -3.79 -11.83 3.49
C ASN A 75 -2.59 -12.73 3.83
N MET A 76 -1.81 -12.40 4.87
CA MET A 76 -0.72 -13.25 5.35
C MET A 76 -1.18 -14.40 6.25
N LEU A 77 -2.42 -14.36 6.76
CA LEU A 77 -2.95 -15.45 7.59
C LEU A 77 -3.12 -16.75 6.80
N GLN A 78 -2.79 -17.88 7.43
CA GLN A 78 -3.00 -19.22 6.90
C GLN A 78 -4.43 -19.72 7.20
N VAL A 79 -5.43 -19.04 6.63
CA VAL A 79 -6.86 -19.36 6.76
C VAL A 79 -7.47 -19.73 5.41
N ARG A 80 -8.64 -20.38 5.43
CA ARG A 80 -9.40 -20.69 4.21
C ARG A 80 -9.89 -19.41 3.55
N ASP A 81 -10.04 -19.42 2.23
CA ASP A 81 -10.45 -18.24 1.46
C ASP A 81 -11.79 -17.64 1.92
N VAL A 82 -12.76 -18.48 2.27
CA VAL A 82 -14.07 -18.03 2.80
C VAL A 82 -13.89 -17.21 4.09
N GLN A 83 -13.04 -17.69 5.01
CA GLN A 83 -12.75 -16.99 6.26
C GLN A 83 -11.97 -15.70 6.01
N ARG A 84 -11.05 -15.71 5.04
CA ARG A 84 -10.33 -14.50 4.62
C ARG A 84 -11.28 -13.44 4.08
N GLN A 85 -12.25 -13.83 3.25
CA GLN A 85 -13.27 -12.94 2.73
C GLN A 85 -14.14 -12.35 3.85
N GLU A 86 -14.53 -13.15 4.84
CA GLU A 86 -15.26 -12.67 6.02
C GLU A 86 -14.44 -11.63 6.82
N LEU A 87 -13.14 -11.88 7.02
CA LEU A 87 -12.23 -10.93 7.70
C LEU A 87 -12.09 -9.62 6.93
N ILE A 88 -11.89 -9.68 5.60
CA ILE A 88 -11.83 -8.50 4.74
C ILE A 88 -13.16 -7.74 4.77
N GLN A 89 -14.29 -8.44 4.72
CA GLN A 89 -15.61 -7.80 4.79
C GLN A 89 -15.84 -7.11 6.14
N ASN A 90 -15.37 -7.71 7.23
CA ASN A 90 -15.42 -7.08 8.54
C ASN A 90 -14.54 -5.82 8.61
N LEU A 91 -13.33 -5.88 8.04
CA LEU A 91 -12.44 -4.72 7.92
C LEU A 91 -13.11 -3.59 7.12
N ASP A 92 -13.68 -3.89 5.96
CA ASP A 92 -14.43 -2.92 5.12
C ASP A 92 -15.55 -2.21 5.90
N ASN A 93 -16.23 -2.94 6.78
CA ASN A 93 -17.38 -2.43 7.53
C ASN A 93 -16.97 -1.53 8.70
N THR A 94 -15.86 -1.86 9.36
CA THR A 94 -15.49 -1.29 10.66
C THR A 94 -14.41 -0.21 10.57
N HIS A 95 -13.45 -0.36 9.65
CA HIS A 95 -12.23 0.46 9.62
C HIS A 95 -12.47 1.96 9.36
N PHE A 96 -13.54 2.28 8.64
CA PHE A 96 -13.85 3.63 8.20
C PHE A 96 -15.09 4.23 8.88
N VAL A 97 -15.53 3.69 10.02
CA VAL A 97 -16.72 4.21 10.72
C VAL A 97 -16.58 5.69 11.06
N ASP A 98 -15.43 6.10 11.60
CA ASP A 98 -15.20 7.49 11.95
C ASP A 98 -15.04 8.37 10.71
N LEU A 99 -14.37 7.86 9.67
CA LEU A 99 -14.19 8.58 8.41
C LEU A 99 -15.52 8.84 7.70
N LYS A 100 -16.46 7.88 7.75
CA LYS A 100 -17.82 8.03 7.20
C LYS A 100 -18.59 9.21 7.81
N ALA A 101 -18.31 9.57 9.06
CA ALA A 101 -18.93 10.72 9.71
C ALA A 101 -18.30 12.06 9.29
N MET A 102 -17.10 12.04 8.70
CA MET A 102 -16.31 13.24 8.38
C MET A 102 -16.35 13.62 6.90
N VAL A 103 -16.64 12.68 6.00
CA VAL A 103 -16.66 12.90 4.55
C VAL A 103 -18.05 12.64 3.97
N SER A 104 -18.33 13.20 2.79
CA SER A 104 -19.58 12.90 2.07
C SER A 104 -19.65 11.43 1.64
N GLU A 105 -20.87 10.91 1.49
CA GLU A 105 -21.10 9.53 1.00
C GLU A 105 -20.43 9.28 -0.37
N ASP A 106 -20.47 10.27 -1.26
CA ASP A 106 -19.79 10.21 -2.57
C ASP A 106 -18.27 10.05 -2.41
N THR A 107 -17.65 10.82 -1.51
CA THR A 107 -16.22 10.72 -1.21
C THR A 107 -15.89 9.36 -0.60
N MET A 108 -16.69 8.89 0.35
CA MET A 108 -16.52 7.57 0.95
C MET A 108 -16.62 6.46 -0.10
N SER A 109 -17.55 6.57 -1.05
CA SER A 109 -17.70 5.61 -2.15
C SER A 109 -16.45 5.56 -3.03
N LYS A 110 -15.89 6.73 -3.38
CA LYS A 110 -14.61 6.83 -4.13
C LYS A 110 -13.45 6.21 -3.37
N ILE A 111 -13.38 6.40 -2.04
CA ILE A 111 -12.37 5.76 -1.19
C ILE A 111 -12.50 4.24 -1.26
N MET A 112 -13.71 3.70 -1.07
CA MET A 112 -13.94 2.25 -1.15
C MET A 112 -13.62 1.67 -2.53
N ASP A 113 -13.94 2.37 -3.61
CA ASP A 113 -13.59 1.96 -4.97
C ASP A 113 -12.07 1.99 -5.20
N ALA A 114 -11.36 2.94 -4.61
CA ALA A 114 -9.91 2.98 -4.64
C ALA A 114 -9.28 1.80 -3.87
N LEU A 115 -9.80 1.45 -2.70
CA LEU A 115 -9.31 0.29 -1.93
C LEU A 115 -9.54 -1.03 -2.68
N LYS A 116 -10.66 -1.15 -3.39
CA LYS A 116 -11.03 -2.33 -4.19
C LYS A 116 -10.31 -2.39 -5.55
N GLY A 117 -9.37 -1.48 -5.81
CA GLY A 117 -8.60 -1.45 -7.06
C GLY A 117 -9.41 -1.05 -8.30
N LYS A 118 -10.61 -0.48 -8.13
CA LYS A 118 -11.42 0.02 -9.24
C LYS A 118 -10.99 1.42 -9.70
N TRP A 119 -10.36 2.18 -8.80
CA TRP A 119 -9.75 3.45 -9.17
C TRP A 119 -8.51 3.21 -10.03
N LYS A 120 -8.41 3.96 -11.13
CA LYS A 120 -7.27 3.93 -12.03
C LYS A 120 -6.65 5.32 -12.06
N LYS A 121 -5.33 5.37 -11.92
CA LYS A 121 -4.57 6.60 -12.10
C LYS A 121 -4.84 7.17 -13.49
N GLU A 122 -5.32 8.41 -13.52
CA GLU A 122 -5.57 9.13 -14.76
C GLU A 122 -4.26 9.28 -15.55
N THR A 123 -4.26 8.89 -16.82
CA THR A 123 -3.08 9.00 -17.66
C THR A 123 -2.76 10.45 -18.00
N ASN A 124 -1.50 10.76 -18.31
CA ASN A 124 -1.10 12.10 -18.77
C ASN A 124 -1.92 12.60 -19.97
N ARG A 125 -2.41 11.69 -20.82
CA ARG A 125 -3.25 12.01 -21.97
C ARG A 125 -4.65 12.46 -21.53
N GLU A 126 -5.24 11.78 -20.56
CA GLU A 126 -6.54 12.11 -19.99
C GLU A 126 -6.47 13.43 -19.21
N LYS A 127 -5.43 13.60 -18.38
CA LYS A 127 -5.15 14.85 -17.66
C LYS A 127 -5.06 16.05 -18.61
N LYS A 128 -4.33 15.91 -19.73
CA LYS A 128 -4.25 16.94 -20.79
C LYS A 128 -5.61 17.24 -21.44
N LYS A 129 -6.47 16.22 -21.62
CA LYS A 129 -7.83 16.42 -22.18
C LYS A 129 -8.72 17.16 -21.18
N ARG A 130 -8.65 16.85 -19.89
CA ARG A 130 -9.43 17.51 -18.82
C ARG A 130 -9.11 19.00 -18.72
N LEU A 131 -7.82 19.35 -18.62
CA LEU A 131 -7.35 20.74 -18.59
C LEU A 131 -7.80 21.55 -19.81
N LYS A 132 -7.83 20.93 -21.01
CA LYS A 132 -8.35 21.58 -22.21
C LYS A 132 -9.86 21.85 -22.15
N LYS A 133 -10.65 20.99 -21.50
CA LYS A 133 -12.10 21.18 -21.33
C LYS A 133 -12.41 22.28 -20.30
N GLU A 134 -11.69 22.32 -19.19
CA GLU A 134 -11.83 23.36 -18.15
C GLU A 134 -11.50 24.75 -18.71
N LYS A 135 -10.43 24.88 -19.49
CA LYS A 135 -10.08 26.14 -20.19
C LYS A 135 -11.15 26.61 -21.17
N LYS A 136 -11.94 25.70 -21.74
CA LYS A 136 -13.07 26.06 -22.64
C LYS A 136 -14.30 26.48 -21.84
N LYS A 137 -14.55 25.88 -20.68
CA LYS A 137 -15.65 26.26 -19.78
C LYS A 137 -15.47 27.66 -19.19
N ASN A 138 -14.25 28.05 -18.81
CA ASN A 138 -13.96 29.40 -18.30
C ASN A 138 -13.89 30.50 -19.37
N LYS A 139 -14.08 30.16 -20.66
CA LYS A 139 -14.04 31.12 -21.77
C LYS A 139 -15.44 31.49 -22.30
N ASN A 140 -16.48 30.87 -21.74
CA ASN A 140 -17.88 31.23 -21.88
C ASN A 140 -18.40 31.74 -20.53
#